data_AF-A0A957I313-F1
#
_entry.id   AF-A0A957I313-F1
#
_cell.length_a   1.000
_cell.length_b   1.000
_cell.length_c   1.000
_cell.angle_alpha   90.00
_cell.angle_beta   90.00
_cell.angle_gamma   90.00
#
_symmetry.space_group_name_H-M   'P 1'
#
loop_
_entity.id
_entity.type
_entity.pdbx_description
1 polymer ?
#
loop_
_entity_poly.entity_id
_entity_poly.type
_entity_poly.pdbx_seq_one_letter_code
_entity_poly.pdbx_strand_id
1 'polypeptide(L)'
;DIPYAFRFRRDLPETIQSTAPAGAEWIIVGMGVGEYAFRLASPGKIEPGAHYYPIKLPDATPEIVRQYAPGTDEQALLTRARYNRLVDLFTGLTCYSIQNHLRTTVSYIGQVEVDEIYVGMNKRGTHFVLPCQAKSPGDRFGIAQVMQDMALCKERYPAAICRPIALQFMDENNVALLELTIREENDVLMLNTVDEKHYQLVNRSRIADEELMGLKEQEGRYLVDGSV
;
A
#
# COMPACT_ATOMS: atom_id res chain seq x y z
N ASP A 1 -17.45 -3.24 -17.07
CA ASP A 1 -16.71 -3.95 -18.12
C ASP A 1 -16.21 -5.29 -17.59
N ILE A 2 -16.18 -6.33 -18.43
CA ILE A 2 -15.85 -7.71 -18.04
C ILE A 2 -14.37 -7.83 -17.60
N PRO A 3 -13.37 -7.31 -18.34
CA PRO A 3 -11.98 -7.34 -17.91
C PRO A 3 -11.75 -6.60 -16.58
N TYR A 4 -12.39 -5.45 -16.39
CA TYR A 4 -12.30 -4.70 -15.11
C TYR A 4 -12.77 -5.54 -13.91
N ALA A 5 -13.86 -6.30 -14.06
CA ALA A 5 -14.36 -7.15 -13.00
C ALA A 5 -13.35 -8.24 -12.61
N PHE A 6 -12.75 -8.94 -13.57
CA PHE A 6 -11.79 -10.01 -13.30
C PHE A 6 -10.39 -9.53 -12.89
N ARG A 7 -10.04 -8.30 -13.23
CA ARG A 7 -8.77 -7.69 -12.81
C ARG A 7 -8.76 -7.31 -11.33
N PHE A 8 -9.90 -6.88 -10.80
CA PHE A 8 -9.93 -6.21 -9.49
C PHE A 8 -11.00 -6.72 -8.51
N ARG A 9 -12.11 -7.28 -8.99
CA ARG A 9 -13.29 -7.56 -8.13
C ARG A 9 -13.71 -9.02 -8.04
N ARG A 10 -13.39 -9.84 -9.05
CA ARG A 10 -13.82 -11.24 -9.15
C ARG A 10 -12.65 -12.10 -9.56
N ASP A 11 -12.66 -13.33 -9.08
CA ASP A 11 -11.70 -14.33 -9.55
C ASP A 11 -12.12 -14.86 -10.93
N LEU A 12 -11.14 -15.30 -11.72
CA LEU A 12 -11.39 -15.91 -13.04
C LEU A 12 -12.23 -17.19 -12.91
N PRO A 13 -12.99 -17.60 -13.95
CA PRO A 13 -13.69 -18.88 -13.95
C PRO A 13 -12.74 -20.06 -13.70
N GLU A 14 -13.24 -21.10 -13.02
CA GLU A 14 -12.48 -22.32 -12.68
C GLU A 14 -11.87 -22.99 -13.92
N THR A 15 -12.55 -22.93 -15.07
CA THR A 15 -12.07 -23.46 -16.35
C THR A 15 -10.79 -22.78 -16.85
N ILE A 16 -10.54 -21.53 -16.44
CA ILE A 16 -9.27 -20.81 -16.73
C ILE A 16 -8.27 -21.09 -15.61
N GLN A 17 -8.69 -20.97 -14.35
CA GLN A 17 -7.80 -21.16 -13.20
C GLN A 17 -7.12 -22.54 -13.20
N SER A 18 -7.86 -23.59 -13.56
CA SER A 18 -7.36 -24.97 -13.61
C SER A 18 -6.29 -25.22 -14.69
N THR A 19 -6.06 -24.27 -15.60
CA THR A 19 -4.97 -24.35 -16.59
C THR A 19 -3.66 -23.77 -16.08
N ALA A 20 -3.66 -23.10 -14.92
CA ALA A 20 -2.44 -22.56 -14.32
C ALA A 20 -1.56 -23.70 -13.78
N PRO A 21 -0.21 -23.58 -13.90
CA PRO A 21 0.70 -24.50 -13.22
C PRO A 21 0.51 -24.50 -11.70
N ALA A 22 0.90 -25.59 -11.05
CA ALA A 22 0.80 -25.71 -9.60
C ALA A 22 1.55 -24.55 -8.90
N GLY A 23 0.86 -23.88 -7.97
CA GLY A 23 1.41 -22.74 -7.22
C GLY A 23 1.36 -21.39 -7.93
N ALA A 24 0.82 -21.32 -9.15
CA ALA A 24 0.59 -20.07 -9.87
C ALA A 24 -0.90 -19.85 -10.14
N GLU A 25 -1.28 -18.60 -10.39
CA GLU A 25 -2.62 -18.22 -10.80
C GLU A 25 -2.57 -17.30 -12.03
N TRP A 26 -3.64 -17.33 -12.83
CA TRP A 26 -3.78 -16.42 -13.95
C TRP A 26 -4.25 -15.04 -13.47
N ILE A 27 -3.54 -14.00 -13.91
CA ILE A 27 -3.96 -12.61 -13.78
C ILE A 27 -4.18 -12.00 -15.16
N ILE A 28 -4.97 -10.92 -15.21
CA ILE A 28 -5.14 -10.10 -16.42
C ILE A 28 -4.38 -8.79 -16.24
N VAL A 29 -3.44 -8.52 -17.15
CA VAL A 29 -2.67 -7.26 -17.20
C VAL A 29 -3.06 -6.45 -18.44
N GLY A 30 -2.90 -5.14 -18.38
CA GLY A 30 -3.08 -4.26 -19.54
C GLY A 30 -1.82 -4.28 -20.42
N MET A 31 -2.02 -4.27 -21.73
CA MET A 31 -0.96 -4.23 -22.76
C MET A 31 -1.09 -3.02 -23.70
N GLY A 32 -2.01 -2.09 -23.40
CA GLY A 32 -2.38 -0.99 -24.27
C GLY A 32 -3.84 -0.58 -24.05
N VAL A 33 -4.30 0.41 -24.80
CA VAL A 33 -5.70 0.86 -24.69
C VAL A 33 -6.62 -0.22 -25.26
N GLY A 34 -7.39 -0.87 -24.39
CA GLY A 34 -8.31 -1.95 -24.75
C GLY A 34 -7.63 -3.30 -25.02
N GLU A 35 -6.33 -3.40 -24.78
CA GLU A 35 -5.54 -4.61 -24.99
C GLU A 35 -5.15 -5.24 -23.65
N TYR A 36 -5.31 -6.56 -23.55
CA TYR A 36 -5.11 -7.31 -22.31
C TYR A 36 -4.36 -8.61 -22.58
N ALA A 37 -3.59 -9.06 -21.59
CA ALA A 37 -2.93 -10.36 -21.64
C ALA A 37 -3.13 -11.15 -20.34
N PHE A 38 -3.15 -12.46 -20.47
CA PHE A 38 -2.97 -13.37 -19.35
C PHE A 38 -1.49 -13.46 -18.99
N ARG A 39 -1.21 -13.43 -17.68
CA ARG A 39 0.12 -13.67 -17.09
C ARG A 39 -0.01 -14.56 -15.88
N LEU A 40 1.03 -15.33 -15.59
CA LEU A 40 1.11 -16.12 -14.36
C LEU A 40 1.60 -15.26 -13.22
N ALA A 41 1.01 -15.44 -12.04
CA ALA A 41 1.48 -14.81 -10.81
C ALA A 41 1.50 -15.79 -9.62
N SER A 42 2.37 -15.52 -8.64
CA SER A 42 2.50 -16.30 -7.41
C SER A 42 3.12 -15.48 -6.25
N PRO A 43 2.33 -15.00 -5.28
CA PRO A 43 0.89 -14.81 -5.37
C PRO A 43 0.55 -13.63 -6.30
N GLY A 44 -0.65 -13.65 -6.88
CA GLY A 44 -1.22 -12.52 -7.63
C GLY A 44 -1.96 -11.51 -6.76
N LYS A 45 -2.28 -11.87 -5.50
CA LYS A 45 -2.90 -10.99 -4.51
C LYS A 45 -2.25 -11.17 -3.14
N ILE A 46 -2.11 -10.08 -2.38
CA ILE A 46 -1.62 -10.08 -0.99
C ILE A 46 -2.64 -9.43 -0.06
N GLU A 47 -2.69 -9.90 1.18
CA GLU A 47 -3.42 -9.31 2.30
C GLU A 47 -2.45 -8.99 3.44
N PRO A 48 -2.77 -8.03 4.32
CA PRO A 48 -1.99 -7.81 5.54
C PRO A 48 -1.99 -9.05 6.44
N GLY A 49 -0.86 -9.29 7.12
CA GLY A 49 -0.76 -10.39 8.06
C GLY A 49 -1.63 -10.20 9.30
N ALA A 50 -2.15 -11.30 9.86
CA ALA A 50 -3.11 -11.28 10.96
C ALA A 50 -2.49 -11.14 12.38
N HIS A 51 -1.19 -11.39 12.52
CA HIS A 51 -0.53 -11.54 13.83
C HIS A 51 0.61 -10.54 14.04
N TYR A 52 0.28 -9.25 13.96
CA TYR A 52 1.22 -8.18 14.27
C TYR A 52 0.96 -7.57 15.65
N TYR A 53 2.04 -7.15 16.30
CA TYR A 53 1.95 -6.30 17.48
C TYR A 53 1.71 -4.86 17.01
N PRO A 54 0.54 -4.26 17.27
CA PRO A 54 0.22 -2.95 16.71
C PRO A 54 1.00 -1.84 17.42
N ILE A 55 1.51 -0.90 16.64
CA ILE A 55 2.22 0.28 17.13
C ILE A 55 1.19 1.36 17.46
N LYS A 56 1.04 1.69 18.74
CA LYS A 56 0.08 2.72 19.16
C LYS A 56 0.58 4.11 18.79
N LEU A 57 -0.30 4.88 18.16
CA LEU A 57 -0.08 6.29 17.83
C LEU A 57 -1.22 7.14 18.38
N PRO A 58 -0.94 8.31 18.98
CA PRO A 58 -1.98 9.29 19.25
C PRO A 58 -2.66 9.69 17.94
N ASP A 59 -3.97 9.47 17.85
CA ASP A 59 -4.72 9.81 16.64
C ASP A 59 -4.90 11.33 16.54
N ALA A 60 -4.18 11.94 15.59
CA ALA A 60 -4.13 13.35 15.30
C ALA A 60 -5.28 13.85 14.38
N THR A 61 -6.19 12.96 13.96
CA THR A 61 -7.34 13.34 13.13
C THR A 61 -8.27 14.26 13.92
N PRO A 62 -8.54 15.50 13.47
CA PRO A 62 -9.44 16.40 14.16
C PRO A 62 -10.84 15.80 14.34
N GLU A 63 -11.48 16.04 15.49
CA GLU A 63 -12.82 15.50 15.78
C GLU A 63 -13.85 15.88 14.71
N ILE A 64 -13.76 17.11 14.20
CA ILE A 64 -14.62 17.59 13.12
C ILE A 64 -14.46 16.76 11.84
N VAL A 65 -13.25 16.30 11.53
CA VAL A 65 -13.02 15.45 10.36
C VAL A 65 -13.62 14.07 10.59
N ARG A 66 -13.45 13.49 11.79
CA ARG A 66 -14.06 12.19 12.14
C ARG A 66 -15.59 12.25 12.09
N GLN A 67 -16.19 13.36 12.49
CA GLN A 67 -17.63 13.56 12.41
C GLN A 67 -18.16 13.45 10.99
N TYR A 68 -17.42 13.94 9.98
CA TYR A 68 -17.86 13.97 8.59
C TYR A 68 -17.28 12.86 7.70
N ALA A 69 -16.30 12.11 8.18
CA ALA A 69 -15.81 10.88 7.56
C ALA A 69 -15.94 9.69 8.53
N PRO A 70 -17.15 9.38 9.04
CA PRO A 70 -17.35 8.23 9.91
C PRO A 70 -17.30 6.94 9.08
N GLY A 71 -16.30 6.10 9.30
CA GLY A 71 -16.25 4.77 8.67
C GLY A 71 -14.86 4.20 8.47
N THR A 72 -14.84 3.03 7.84
CA THR A 72 -13.65 2.27 7.46
C THR A 72 -13.55 2.09 5.94
N ASP A 73 -14.09 3.05 5.18
CA ASP A 73 -13.95 3.07 3.73
C ASP A 73 -12.58 3.66 3.28
N GLU A 74 -12.30 3.54 1.98
CA GLU A 74 -11.05 4.01 1.37
C GLU A 74 -10.80 5.51 1.58
N GLN A 75 -11.85 6.35 1.60
CA GLN A 75 -11.69 7.80 1.79
C GLN A 75 -11.38 8.17 3.22
N ALA A 76 -12.05 7.52 4.18
CA ALA A 76 -11.72 7.63 5.59
C ALA A 76 -10.28 7.18 5.84
N LEU A 77 -9.82 6.12 5.16
CA LEU A 77 -8.47 5.59 5.28
C LEU A 77 -7.40 6.59 4.85
N LEU A 78 -7.50 7.11 3.62
CA LEU A 78 -6.55 8.10 3.10
C LEU A 78 -6.57 9.39 3.92
N THR A 79 -7.73 9.77 4.45
CA THR A 79 -7.85 10.93 5.33
C THR A 79 -7.09 10.72 6.64
N ARG A 80 -7.27 9.57 7.30
CA ARG A 80 -6.55 9.25 8.53
C ARG A 80 -5.06 9.07 8.29
N ALA A 81 -4.67 8.47 7.16
CA ALA A 81 -3.28 8.34 6.77
C ALA A 81 -2.58 9.70 6.67
N ARG A 82 -3.24 10.70 6.06
CA ARG A 82 -2.73 12.08 5.96
C ARG A 82 -2.60 12.76 7.32
N TYR A 83 -3.69 12.80 8.10
CA TYR A 83 -3.68 13.51 9.39
C TYR A 83 -2.70 12.92 10.41
N ASN A 84 -2.46 11.61 10.35
CA ASN A 84 -1.54 10.90 11.25
C ASN A 84 -0.14 10.72 10.66
N ARG A 85 0.13 11.23 9.45
CA ARG A 85 1.41 11.06 8.74
C ARG A 85 1.86 9.58 8.68
N LEU A 86 0.92 8.66 8.44
CA LEU A 86 1.22 7.23 8.49
C LEU A 86 2.26 6.81 7.43
N VAL A 87 2.21 7.42 6.24
CA VAL A 87 3.19 7.17 5.18
C VAL A 87 4.59 7.63 5.62
N ASP A 88 4.71 8.78 6.28
CA ASP A 88 5.98 9.26 6.83
C ASP A 88 6.53 8.30 7.89
N LEU A 89 5.70 7.94 8.87
CA LEU A 89 6.07 7.04 9.98
C LEU A 89 6.51 5.67 9.45
N PHE A 90 5.77 5.12 8.50
CA PHE A 90 6.07 3.84 7.88
C PHE A 90 7.38 3.86 7.07
N THR A 91 7.60 4.91 6.28
CA THR A 91 8.71 4.93 5.32
C THR A 91 9.98 5.58 5.84
N GLY A 92 9.91 6.31 6.96
CA GLY A 92 10.98 7.15 7.48
C GLY A 92 11.30 8.36 6.58
N LEU A 93 10.37 8.75 5.71
CA LEU A 93 10.51 9.87 4.78
C LEU A 93 9.70 11.07 5.26
N THR A 94 10.08 12.27 4.81
CA THR A 94 9.18 13.43 4.84
C THR A 94 8.33 13.40 3.58
N CYS A 95 7.03 13.14 3.73
CA CYS A 95 6.10 12.90 2.63
C CYS A 95 5.09 14.04 2.44
N TYR A 96 4.67 14.22 1.19
CA TYR A 96 3.67 15.19 0.76
C TYR A 96 2.73 14.51 -0.24
N SER A 97 1.43 14.47 0.07
CA SER A 97 0.40 14.08 -0.89
C SER A 97 0.27 15.16 -1.96
N ILE A 98 0.33 14.76 -3.23
CA ILE A 98 0.30 15.68 -4.37
C ILE A 98 -0.93 15.49 -5.25
N GLN A 99 -1.57 14.32 -5.20
CA GLN A 99 -2.73 13.99 -6.02
C GLN A 99 -3.52 12.85 -5.39
N ASN A 100 -4.85 12.97 -5.40
CA ASN A 100 -5.79 11.91 -5.05
C ASN A 100 -6.63 11.48 -6.27
N HIS A 101 -7.13 10.25 -6.26
CA HIS A 101 -8.01 9.65 -7.28
C HIS A 101 -7.57 9.91 -8.71
N LEU A 102 -6.28 9.71 -8.98
CA LEU A 102 -5.72 9.98 -10.28
C LEU A 102 -6.15 8.90 -11.27
N ARG A 103 -6.99 9.28 -12.23
CA ARG A 103 -7.24 8.49 -13.43
C ARG A 103 -6.44 9.04 -14.60
N THR A 104 -5.64 8.20 -15.23
CA THR A 104 -4.83 8.59 -16.40
C THR A 104 -4.56 7.39 -17.30
N THR A 105 -3.82 7.60 -18.39
CA THR A 105 -3.39 6.54 -19.31
C THR A 105 -1.87 6.46 -19.27
N VAL A 106 -1.35 5.24 -19.15
CA VAL A 106 0.09 4.95 -19.20
C VAL A 106 0.39 4.22 -20.49
N SER A 107 1.52 4.58 -21.11
CA SER A 107 1.99 3.96 -22.34
C SER A 107 2.12 2.44 -22.17
N TYR A 108 1.63 1.66 -23.14
CA TYR A 108 1.69 0.19 -23.16
C TYR A 108 0.95 -0.55 -22.04
N ILE A 109 0.19 0.17 -21.20
CA ILE A 109 -0.69 -0.44 -20.17
C ILE A 109 -2.15 -0.05 -20.39
N GLY A 110 -2.41 1.19 -20.80
CA GLY A 110 -3.76 1.74 -20.94
C GLY A 110 -4.19 2.53 -19.69
N GLN A 111 -5.48 2.53 -19.38
CA GLN A 111 -6.03 3.32 -18.29
C GLN A 111 -5.61 2.75 -16.92
N VAL A 112 -5.16 3.65 -16.04
CA VAL A 112 -4.76 3.35 -14.67
C VAL A 112 -5.51 4.26 -13.69
N GLU A 113 -5.64 3.79 -12.46
CA GLU A 113 -6.23 4.51 -11.34
C GLU A 113 -5.37 4.33 -10.09
N VAL A 114 -5.01 5.44 -9.47
CA VAL A 114 -4.22 5.48 -8.24
C VAL A 114 -4.95 6.31 -7.22
N ASP A 115 -5.16 5.76 -6.02
CA ASP A 115 -5.98 6.40 -5.00
C ASP A 115 -5.30 7.65 -4.42
N GLU A 116 -3.98 7.58 -4.18
CA GLU A 116 -3.19 8.72 -3.74
C GLU A 116 -1.73 8.61 -4.21
N ILE A 117 -1.09 9.74 -4.52
CA ILE A 117 0.34 9.81 -4.82
C ILE A 117 1.02 10.73 -3.81
N TYR A 118 2.04 10.20 -3.14
CA TYR A 118 2.96 10.99 -2.34
C TYR A 118 4.29 11.19 -3.07
N VAL A 119 4.93 12.31 -2.78
CA VAL A 119 6.38 12.49 -2.98
C VAL A 119 7.05 12.54 -1.61
N GLY A 120 8.19 11.86 -1.49
CA GLY A 120 8.92 11.74 -0.24
C GLY A 120 10.38 12.16 -0.40
N MET A 121 10.98 12.66 0.67
CA MET A 121 12.39 12.95 0.73
C MET A 121 13.02 12.37 2.00
N ASN A 122 14.21 11.79 1.89
CA ASN A 122 14.99 11.34 3.03
C ASN A 122 16.03 12.39 3.47
N LYS A 123 16.74 12.14 4.57
CA LYS A 123 17.80 13.03 5.10
C LYS A 123 18.97 13.31 4.14
N ARG A 124 19.11 12.57 3.03
CA ARG A 124 20.14 12.75 2.00
C ARG A 124 19.64 13.56 0.80
N GLY A 125 18.38 14.00 0.81
CA GLY A 125 17.76 14.67 -0.34
C GLY A 125 17.36 13.72 -1.47
N THR A 126 17.36 12.40 -1.26
CA THR A 126 16.87 11.46 -2.28
C THR A 126 15.36 11.60 -2.42
N HIS A 127 14.87 11.71 -3.65
CA HIS A 127 13.44 11.82 -3.94
C HIS A 127 12.81 10.44 -4.16
N PHE A 128 11.60 10.29 -3.62
CA PHE A 128 10.78 9.11 -3.75
C PHE A 128 9.40 9.50 -4.28
N VAL A 129 8.79 8.60 -5.04
CA VAL A 129 7.37 8.66 -5.38
C VAL A 129 6.70 7.42 -4.81
N LEU A 130 5.60 7.62 -4.10
CA LEU A 130 4.88 6.55 -3.41
C LEU A 130 3.44 6.53 -3.93
N PRO A 131 3.12 5.70 -4.94
CA PRO A 131 1.75 5.44 -5.29
C PRO A 131 1.11 4.61 -4.17
N CYS A 132 -0.03 5.07 -3.69
CA CYS A 132 -0.76 4.50 -2.58
C CYS A 132 -2.08 3.90 -3.07
N GLN A 133 -2.34 2.65 -2.67
CA GLN A 133 -3.61 1.95 -2.90
C GLN A 133 -4.28 1.73 -1.54
N ALA A 134 -5.50 2.26 -1.38
CA ALA A 134 -6.31 2.07 -0.20
C ALA A 134 -7.28 0.91 -0.41
N LYS A 135 -7.50 0.10 0.63
CA LYS A 135 -8.47 -0.98 0.61
C LYS A 135 -9.34 -0.99 1.86
N SER A 136 -10.59 -1.41 1.67
CA SER A 136 -11.52 -1.67 2.77
C SER A 136 -11.16 -2.99 3.46
N PRO A 137 -11.60 -3.23 4.71
CA PRO A 137 -11.34 -4.49 5.41
C PRO A 137 -11.78 -5.72 4.60
N GLY A 138 -10.91 -6.72 4.49
CA GLY A 138 -11.19 -7.99 3.79
C GLY A 138 -10.91 -7.99 2.27
N ASP A 139 -10.61 -6.84 1.68
CA ASP A 139 -10.12 -6.78 0.31
C ASP A 139 -8.64 -7.18 0.21
N ARG A 140 -8.20 -7.59 -0.99
CA ARG A 140 -6.82 -7.98 -1.27
C ARG A 140 -6.17 -7.03 -2.27
N PHE A 141 -4.87 -6.80 -2.12
CA PHE A 141 -4.06 -5.99 -3.03
C PHE A 141 -3.59 -6.83 -4.22
N GLY A 142 -4.03 -6.48 -5.43
CA GLY A 142 -3.68 -7.22 -6.65
C GLY A 142 -2.38 -6.74 -7.29
N ILE A 143 -1.56 -7.68 -7.75
CA ILE A 143 -0.30 -7.42 -8.46
C ILE A 143 -0.49 -6.51 -9.69
N ALA A 144 -1.62 -6.64 -10.39
CA ALA A 144 -1.94 -5.81 -11.54
C ALA A 144 -2.03 -4.31 -11.19
N GLN A 145 -2.53 -3.96 -10.00
CA GLN A 145 -2.55 -2.56 -9.54
C GLN A 145 -1.13 -2.06 -9.28
N VAL A 146 -0.31 -2.87 -8.62
CA VAL A 146 1.10 -2.53 -8.35
C VAL A 146 1.89 -2.35 -9.66
N MET A 147 1.66 -3.19 -10.67
CA MET A 147 2.27 -3.01 -12.00
C MET A 147 1.87 -1.68 -12.65
N GLN A 148 0.59 -1.33 -12.59
CA GLN A 148 0.07 -0.07 -13.13
C GLN A 148 0.70 1.14 -12.43
N ASP A 149 0.77 1.10 -11.11
CA ASP A 149 1.35 2.14 -10.26
C ASP A 149 2.84 2.34 -10.56
N MET A 150 3.61 1.26 -10.64
CA MET A 150 5.03 1.30 -10.98
C MET A 150 5.27 1.86 -12.39
N ALA A 151 4.45 1.44 -13.36
CA ALA A 151 4.56 1.93 -14.73
C ALA A 151 4.22 3.42 -14.84
N LEU A 152 3.15 3.88 -14.17
CA LEU A 152 2.81 5.29 -14.08
C LEU A 152 3.96 6.10 -13.47
N CYS A 153 4.52 5.62 -12.37
CA CYS A 153 5.59 6.32 -11.68
C CYS A 153 6.85 6.41 -12.51
N LYS A 154 7.20 5.34 -13.24
CA LYS A 154 8.34 5.33 -14.17
C LYS A 154 8.17 6.34 -15.31
N GLU A 155 6.96 6.49 -15.85
CA GLU A 155 6.69 7.45 -16.94
C GLU A 155 6.66 8.90 -16.43
N ARG A 156 5.95 9.16 -15.33
CA ARG A 156 5.67 10.52 -14.85
C ARG A 156 6.74 11.11 -13.92
N TYR A 157 7.44 10.26 -13.18
CA TYR A 157 8.42 10.67 -12.16
C TYR A 157 9.77 9.95 -12.34
N PRO A 158 10.42 10.04 -13.51
CA PRO A 158 11.61 9.26 -13.83
C PRO A 158 12.85 9.57 -12.95
N ALA A 159 12.83 10.70 -12.23
CA ALA A 159 13.91 11.13 -11.34
C ALA A 159 13.68 10.74 -9.86
N ALA A 160 12.61 10.00 -9.55
CA ALA A 160 12.27 9.59 -8.19
C ALA A 160 12.24 8.05 -8.06
N ILE A 161 12.63 7.54 -6.89
CA ILE A 161 12.54 6.10 -6.59
C ILE A 161 11.07 5.74 -6.31
N CYS A 162 10.51 4.81 -7.08
CA CYS A 162 9.15 4.32 -6.89
C CYS A 162 9.09 3.32 -5.73
N ARG A 163 8.24 3.59 -4.73
CA ARG A 163 7.93 2.69 -3.61
C ARG A 163 6.41 2.53 -3.50
N PRO A 164 5.81 1.50 -4.11
CA PRO A 164 4.36 1.24 -4.00
C PRO A 164 3.95 0.93 -2.56
N ILE A 165 2.90 1.60 -2.09
CA ILE A 165 2.38 1.47 -0.73
C ILE A 165 0.92 1.00 -0.78
N ALA A 166 0.62 -0.05 -0.03
CA ALA A 166 -0.73 -0.53 0.20
C ALA A 166 -1.16 -0.15 1.63
N LEU A 167 -2.39 0.35 1.78
CA LEU A 167 -2.99 0.71 3.06
C LEU A 167 -4.34 0.02 3.22
N GLN A 168 -4.61 -0.56 4.39
CA GLN A 168 -5.91 -1.17 4.68
C GLN A 168 -6.33 -0.91 6.13
N PHE A 169 -7.62 -0.64 6.34
CA PHE A 169 -8.20 -0.76 7.68
C PHE A 169 -8.35 -2.23 8.05
N MET A 170 -7.81 -2.59 9.21
CA MET A 170 -8.09 -3.90 9.81
C MET A 170 -9.38 -3.83 10.65
N ASP A 171 -9.59 -2.68 11.29
CA ASP A 171 -10.82 -2.31 11.99
C ASP A 171 -10.91 -0.76 12.12
N GLU A 172 -11.80 -0.26 12.99
CA GLU A 172 -11.99 1.18 13.19
C GLU A 172 -10.75 1.94 13.68
N ASN A 173 -9.75 1.31 14.28
CA ASN A 173 -8.57 1.99 14.83
C ASN A 173 -7.24 1.43 14.32
N ASN A 174 -7.25 0.25 13.72
CA ASN A 174 -6.05 -0.41 13.22
C ASN A 174 -5.89 -0.23 11.71
N VAL A 175 -4.70 0.22 11.31
CA VAL A 175 -4.32 0.44 9.92
C VAL A 175 -3.05 -0.34 9.61
N ALA A 176 -3.10 -1.19 8.60
CA ALA A 176 -1.92 -1.86 8.03
C ALA A 176 -1.34 -1.04 6.88
N LEU A 177 -0.02 -0.90 6.84
CA LEU A 177 0.74 -0.35 5.72
C LEU A 177 1.76 -1.39 5.26
N LEU A 178 1.77 -1.63 3.94
CA LEU A 178 2.68 -2.55 3.27
C LEU A 178 3.44 -1.80 2.18
N GLU A 179 4.75 -2.03 2.08
CA GLU A 179 5.52 -1.70 0.90
C GLU A 179 5.57 -2.92 -0.02
N LEU A 180 5.17 -2.75 -1.27
CA LEU A 180 5.03 -3.85 -2.22
C LEU A 180 6.08 -3.74 -3.34
N THR A 181 6.57 -4.90 -3.78
CA THR A 181 7.42 -5.01 -4.97
C THR A 181 6.99 -6.18 -5.83
N ILE A 182 7.35 -6.14 -7.10
CA ILE A 182 7.15 -7.24 -8.03
C ILE A 182 8.51 -7.78 -8.46
N ARG A 183 8.63 -9.10 -8.50
CA ARG A 183 9.74 -9.82 -9.13
C ARG A 183 9.18 -10.72 -10.23
N GLU A 184 10.00 -11.05 -11.21
CA GLU A 184 9.63 -11.98 -12.26
C GLU A 184 10.70 -13.08 -12.32
N GLU A 185 10.27 -14.33 -12.21
CA GLU A 185 11.14 -15.50 -12.29
C GLU A 185 10.43 -16.59 -13.10
N ASN A 186 11.11 -17.14 -14.11
CA ASN A 186 10.56 -18.18 -15.01
C ASN A 186 9.18 -17.80 -15.60
N ASP A 187 9.03 -16.55 -16.06
CA ASP A 187 7.78 -15.98 -16.60
C ASP A 187 6.59 -15.96 -15.61
N VAL A 188 6.86 -16.08 -14.31
CA VAL A 188 5.88 -15.95 -13.23
C VAL A 188 6.15 -14.67 -12.43
N LEU A 189 5.13 -13.83 -12.31
CA LEU A 189 5.18 -12.59 -11.54
C LEU A 189 4.93 -12.87 -10.05
N MET A 190 5.81 -12.39 -9.19
CA MET A 190 5.70 -12.57 -7.75
C MET A 190 5.47 -11.23 -7.08
N LEU A 191 4.29 -11.05 -6.48
CA LEU A 191 4.04 -9.93 -5.59
C LEU A 191 4.68 -10.25 -4.23
N ASN A 192 5.50 -9.32 -3.71
CA ASN A 192 6.17 -9.49 -2.43
C ASN A 192 5.96 -8.27 -1.54
N THR A 193 5.85 -8.51 -0.23
CA THR A 193 5.93 -7.47 0.80
C THR A 193 7.39 -7.23 1.16
N VAL A 194 7.84 -5.98 1.04
CA VAL A 194 9.19 -5.53 1.42
C VAL A 194 9.22 -5.21 2.91
N ASP A 195 8.22 -4.48 3.39
CA ASP A 195 8.02 -4.16 4.80
C ASP A 195 6.52 -4.06 5.09
N GLU A 196 6.16 -4.33 6.34
CA GLU A 196 4.79 -4.27 6.84
C GLU A 196 4.79 -3.74 8.27
N LYS A 197 3.89 -2.80 8.55
CA LYS A 197 3.65 -2.25 9.89
C LYS A 197 2.16 -2.05 10.12
N HIS A 198 1.74 -2.30 11.35
CA HIS A 198 0.37 -2.14 11.80
C HIS A 198 0.34 -1.05 12.86
N TYR A 199 -0.48 -0.02 12.65
CA TYR A 199 -0.63 1.10 13.56
C TYR A 199 -2.01 1.10 14.19
N GLN A 200 -2.06 1.32 15.50
CA GLN A 200 -3.31 1.52 16.23
C GLN A 200 -3.45 2.99 16.61
N LEU A 201 -4.40 3.65 15.97
CA LEU A 201 -4.74 5.04 16.22
C LEU A 201 -5.60 5.16 17.48
N VAL A 202 -5.05 5.74 18.54
CA VAL A 202 -5.68 5.78 19.87
C VAL A 202 -5.70 7.18 20.47
N ASN A 203 -6.58 7.43 21.43
CA ASN A 203 -6.45 8.62 22.28
C ASN A 203 -5.18 8.51 23.14
N ARG A 204 -4.52 9.64 23.43
CA ARG A 204 -3.32 9.69 24.28
C ARG A 204 -3.48 8.96 25.63
N SER A 205 -4.66 8.98 26.23
CA SER A 205 -4.97 8.27 27.48
C SER A 205 -4.84 6.74 27.40
N ARG A 206 -4.80 6.15 26.19
CA ARG A 206 -4.63 4.70 25.97
C ARG A 206 -3.17 4.26 25.81
N ILE A 207 -2.23 5.20 25.92
CA ILE A 207 -0.79 4.96 25.90
C ILE A 207 -0.29 5.26 27.31
N ALA A 208 0.15 4.24 28.03
CA ALA A 208 0.64 4.41 29.40
C ALA A 208 2.01 5.10 29.41
N ASP A 209 2.34 5.83 30.47
CA ASP A 209 3.64 6.49 30.57
C ASP A 209 4.77 5.45 30.69
N GLU A 210 4.49 4.31 31.33
CA GLU A 210 5.41 3.16 31.41
C GLU A 210 5.70 2.57 30.02
N GLU A 211 4.70 2.53 29.13
CA GLU A 211 4.87 2.09 27.74
C GLU A 211 5.82 3.04 26.99
N LEU A 212 5.63 4.35 27.16
CA LEU A 212 6.51 5.37 26.56
C LEU A 212 7.94 5.31 27.13
N MET A 213 8.09 5.11 28.44
CA MET A 213 9.40 4.96 29.08
C MET A 213 10.13 3.73 28.54
N GLY A 214 9.42 2.60 28.37
CA GLY A 214 9.98 1.40 27.77
C GLY A 214 10.49 1.62 26.34
N LEU A 215 9.70 2.30 25.49
CA LEU A 215 10.10 2.65 24.13
C LEU A 215 11.32 3.58 24.11
N LYS A 216 11.36 4.58 25.00
CA LYS A 216 12.50 5.50 25.15
C LYS A 216 13.79 4.74 25.49
N GLU A 217 13.73 3.77 26.40
CA GLU A 217 14.89 2.96 26.75
C GLU A 217 15.37 2.08 25.60
N GLN A 218 14.43 1.47 24.85
CA GLN A 218 14.74 0.65 23.68
C GLN A 218 15.43 1.46 22.59
N GLU A 219 14.88 2.63 22.23
CA GLU A 219 15.50 3.55 21.27
C GLU A 219 16.87 4.03 21.76
N GLY A 220 17.00 4.35 23.05
CA GLY A 220 18.29 4.72 23.64
C GLY A 220 19.35 3.64 23.47
N ARG A 221 19.00 2.37 23.65
CA ARG A 221 19.92 1.24 23.41
C ARG A 221 20.27 1.10 21.95
N TYR A 222 19.28 1.20 21.05
CA TYR A 222 19.53 1.14 19.60
C TYR A 222 20.53 2.22 19.13
N LEU A 223 20.43 3.43 19.70
CA LEU A 223 21.33 4.54 19.40
C LEU A 223 22.75 4.37 19.96
N VAL A 224 22.91 3.67 21.10
CA VAL A 224 24.20 3.47 21.78
C VAL A 224 24.93 2.24 21.24
N ASP A 225 24.21 1.13 21.08
CA ASP A 225 24.79 -0.16 20.68
C ASP A 225 25.10 -0.22 19.19
N GLY A 226 24.50 0.68 18.40
CA GLY A 226 24.85 0.92 17.01
C GLY A 226 24.67 -0.30 16.10
N SER A 227 23.68 -0.26 15.24
CA SER A 227 23.73 -1.01 13.98
C SER A 227 23.42 -0.05 12.84
N VAL A 228 24.50 0.36 12.13
CA VAL A 228 25.00 -0.17 10.85
C VAL A 228 24.31 0.52 9.67
#